data_AF-A0A511ZQF1-F1
#
_entry.id   AF-A0A511ZQF1-F1
#
_cell.length_a   1.000
_cell.length_b   1.000
_cell.length_c   1.000
_cell.angle_alpha   90.00
_cell.angle_beta   90.00
_cell.angle_gamma   90.00
#
_symmetry.space_group_name_H-M   'P 1'
#
loop_
_entity.id
_entity.type
_entity.pdbx_description
1 polymer ?
#
loop_
_entity_poly.entity_id
_entity_poly.type
_entity_poly.pdbx_seq_one_letter_code
_entity_poly.pdbx_strand_id
1 'polypeptide(L)' 'MARTKYAGVYVGRSGQYFYETELGTDRITGKRLRKKGPTNQQGKQ' A
#
# COMPACT_ATOMS: atom_id res chain seq x y z
N MET A 1 12.47 -1.61 -5.48
CA MET A 1 11.06 -1.28 -5.24
C MET A 1 10.84 0.08 -5.87
N ALA A 2 10.25 0.13 -7.07
CA ALA A 2 10.09 1.41 -7.75
C ALA A 2 8.92 2.14 -7.08
N ARG A 3 9.23 3.28 -6.43
CA ARG A 3 8.22 4.15 -5.83
C ARG A 3 7.61 4.93 -6.99
N THR A 4 6.31 4.84 -7.17
CA THR A 4 5.66 5.66 -8.20
C THR A 4 5.67 7.12 -7.78
N LYS A 5 5.27 8.02 -8.69
CA LYS A 5 5.05 9.44 -8.39
C LYS A 5 4.06 9.67 -7.24
N TYR A 6 3.21 8.68 -6.93
CA TYR A 6 2.17 8.78 -5.91
C TYR A 6 2.63 8.13 -4.60
N ALA A 7 2.54 8.90 -3.50
CA ALA A 7 2.83 8.41 -2.16
C ALA A 7 1.88 7.25 -1.80
N GLY A 8 2.42 6.18 -1.20
CA GLY A 8 1.65 4.99 -0.86
C GLY A 8 1.37 4.04 -2.04
N VAL A 9 1.85 4.35 -3.26
CA VAL A 9 1.72 3.47 -4.43
C VAL A 9 3.09 2.92 -4.83
N TYR A 10 3.22 1.60 -4.81
CA TYR A 10 4.46 0.88 -5.10
C TYR A 10 4.30 -0.06 -6.30
N VAL A 11 5.36 -0.21 -7.08
CA VAL A 11 5.42 -1.19 -8.17
C VAL A 11 6.39 -2.30 -7.80
N GLY A 12 5.87 -3.54 -7.81
CA GLY A 12 6.65 -4.77 -7.65
C GLY A 12 7.44 -5.11 -8.91
N ARG A 13 8.37 -6.06 -8.80
CA ARG A 13 9.21 -6.50 -9.93
C ARG A 13 8.41 -7.10 -11.10
N SER A 14 7.22 -7.63 -10.82
CA SER A 14 6.32 -8.24 -11.80
C SER A 14 5.31 -7.25 -12.41
N GLY A 15 5.46 -5.94 -12.20
CA GLY A 15 4.50 -4.93 -12.68
C GLY A 15 3.21 -4.85 -11.85
N GLN A 16 3.12 -5.62 -10.75
CA GLN A 16 2.00 -5.52 -9.81
C GLN A 16 2.06 -4.23 -9.01
N TYR A 17 0.92 -3.57 -8.87
CA TYR A 17 0.79 -2.37 -8.06
C TYR A 17 0.44 -2.76 -6.62
N PHE A 18 0.90 -1.97 -5.66
CA PHE A 18 0.56 -2.11 -4.25
C PHE A 18 0.16 -0.77 -3.70
N TYR A 19 -1.01 -0.72 -3.07
CA TYR A 19 -1.45 0.44 -2.30
C TYR A 19 -1.16 0.19 -0.82
N GLU A 20 -0.51 1.17 -0.20
CA GLU A 20 -0.35 1.27 1.25
C GLU A 20 -1.30 2.35 1.77
N THR A 21 -2.28 1.94 2.56
CA THR A 21 -3.20 2.84 3.24
C THR A 21 -2.88 2.84 4.73
N GLU A 22 -2.70 4.03 5.30
CA GLU A 22 -2.62 4.19 6.75
C GLU A 22 -4.03 4.27 7.33
N LEU A 23 -4.33 3.36 8.27
CA LEU A 23 -5.63 3.28 8.95
C LEU A 23 -5.62 3.98 10.32
N GLY A 24 -4.50 4.62 10.66
CA GLY A 24 -4.28 5.30 11.94
C GLY A 24 -3.43 4.47 12.92
N THR A 25 -3.58 4.76 14.19
CA THR A 25 -2.83 4.10 15.29
C THR A 25 -3.80 3.27 16.11
N ASP A 26 -3.44 2.01 16.34
CA ASP A 26 -4.16 1.15 17.28
C ASP A 26 -4.00 1.70 18.71
N ARG A 27 -5.14 1.94 19.38
CA ARG A 27 -5.18 2.49 20.75
C ARG A 27 -4.71 1.50 21.81
N ILE A 28 -4.76 0.19 21.52
CA ILE A 28 -4.36 -0.86 22.48
C ILE A 28 -2.87 -1.12 22.38
N THR A 29 -2.36 -1.32 21.15
CA THR A 29 -0.95 -1.68 20.95
C THR A 29 -0.03 -0.49 20.68
N GLY A 30 -0.58 0.70 20.39
CA GLY A 30 0.19 1.89 20.02
C GLY A 30 0.86 1.81 18.64
N LYS A 31 0.66 0.71 17.91
CA LYS A 31 1.29 0.47 16.61
C LYS A 31 0.49 1.14 15.48
N ARG A 32 1.19 1.58 14.43
CA ARG A 32 0.55 2.10 13.22
C ARG A 32 -0.09 0.95 12.45
N LEU A 33 -1.36 1.09 12.14
CA LEU A 33 -2.08 0.16 11.28
C LEU A 33 -1.90 0.59 9.83
N ARG A 34 -1.23 -0.28 9.07
CA ARG A 34 -1.01 -0.11 7.64
C ARG A 34 -1.56 -1.32 6.92
N LYS A 35 -2.39 -1.09 5.91
CA LYS A 35 -2.85 -2.15 5.01
C LYS A 35 -2.09 -2.02 3.72
N LYS A 36 -1.44 -3.12 3.31
CA LYS A 36 -0.83 -3.26 2.00
C LYS A 36 -1.56 -4.34 1.22
N GLY A 37 -2.10 -3.99 0.06
CA GLY A 37 -2.79 -4.93 -0.82
C GLY A 37 -2.21 -4.88 -2.23
N PRO A 38 -2.10 -6.03 -2.92
CA PRO A 38 -1.83 -6.03 -4.36
C PRO A 38 -3.02 -5.43 -5.10
N THR A 39 -2.80 -4.87 -6.27
CA THR A 39 -3.86 -4.36 -7.16
C THR A 39 -3.35 -4.42 -8.60
N ASN A 40 -4.27 -4.50 -9.55
CA ASN A 40 -3.92 -4.43 -10.96
C ASN A 40 -3.75 -2.96 -11.39
N GLN A 41 -3.28 -2.76 -12.62
CA GLN A 41 -3.06 -1.42 -13.19
C GLN A 41 -4.33 -0.54 -13.22
N GLN A 42 -5.51 -1.16 -13.14
CA GLN A 42 -6.82 -0.51 -13.21
C GLN A 42 -7.43 -0.25 -11.82
N GLY A 43 -6.71 -0.59 -10.74
CA GLY A 43 -7.17 -0.35 -9.37
C GLY A 43 -8.32 -1.26 -8.90
N LYS A 44 -8.69 -2.29 -9.67
CA LYS A 44 -9.76 -3.24 -9.33
C LYS A 44 -9.15 -4.61 -9.05
N GLN A 45 -9.42 -5.18 -7.88
CA GLN A 45 -9.38 -6.63 -7.73
C GLN A 45 -10.71 -7.22 -8.18
#